data_AF-A0A7C5XPQ6-F1
#
_entry.id   AF-A0A7C5XPQ6-F1
#
_cell.length_a   1.000
_cell.length_b   1.000
_cell.length_c   1.000
_cell.angle_alpha   90.00
_cell.angle_beta   90.00
_cell.angle_gamma   90.00
#
_symmetry.space_group_name_H-M   'P 1'
#
loop_
_entity.id
_entity.type
_entity.pdbx_description
1 polymer ?
#
loop_
_entity_poly.entity_id
_entity_poly.type
_entity_poly.pdbx_seq_one_letter_code
_entity_poly.pdbx_strand_id
1 'polypeptide(L)'
;MRRHTFAVLAFLGLWALAGGSARAHLVASGGQVVPGSPPASVDYDALESETDIFGFQELEDFVVPYDLPLDAAGPGTHTADAPGSTWLLAGTPVDVYLFHADRAGRPEEPVRYTGWARFDEPVLGLVLATSTLDDWDRIVGTYGGTGTFYPIMTGGGGPGGFRGLESAQPCGTTIFDCVTVSPDLRTVEFDFGVTSFMDQVRVITAAAPVPAPAPAALLLAGLAALAATRARLTCARRRG
;
A
#
# COMPACT_ATOMS: atom_id res chain seq x y z
N MET A 1 60.01 -15.99 39.74
CA MET A 1 59.40 -16.68 38.58
C MET A 1 57.91 -16.38 38.56
N ARG A 2 57.43 -15.77 37.47
CA ARG A 2 56.12 -15.14 37.31
C ARG A 2 55.01 -16.18 37.20
N ARG A 3 53.92 -16.02 37.97
CA ARG A 3 52.67 -16.77 37.80
C ARG A 3 51.83 -16.06 36.75
N HIS A 4 51.63 -16.70 35.61
CA HIS A 4 50.76 -16.20 34.55
C HIS A 4 49.30 -16.50 34.91
N THR A 5 48.53 -15.45 35.21
CA THR A 5 47.07 -15.48 35.33
C THR A 5 46.48 -15.53 33.93
N PHE A 6 45.88 -16.67 33.56
CA PHE A 6 45.04 -16.78 32.36
C PHE A 6 43.71 -16.07 32.63
N ALA A 7 43.50 -14.91 32.00
CA ALA A 7 42.21 -14.26 31.91
C ALA A 7 41.44 -14.89 30.73
N VAL A 8 40.42 -15.68 31.02
CA VAL A 8 39.46 -16.17 30.01
C VAL A 8 38.46 -15.05 29.76
N LEU A 9 38.62 -14.33 28.65
CA LEU A 9 37.64 -13.38 28.12
C LEU A 9 36.53 -14.18 27.44
N ALA A 10 35.37 -14.29 28.10
CA ALA A 10 34.16 -14.81 27.50
C ALA A 10 33.55 -13.76 26.56
N PHE A 11 33.77 -13.93 25.25
CA PHE A 11 33.04 -13.20 24.21
C PHE A 11 31.64 -13.81 24.07
N LEU A 12 30.64 -13.22 24.72
CA LEU A 12 29.23 -13.45 24.38
C LEU A 12 28.90 -12.62 23.14
N GLY A 13 29.06 -13.23 21.97
CA GLY A 13 28.57 -12.68 20.71
C GLY A 13 27.04 -12.73 20.69
N LEU A 14 26.42 -11.62 21.07
CA LEU A 14 24.98 -11.42 20.92
C LEU A 14 24.69 -11.18 19.43
N TRP A 15 24.43 -12.26 18.69
CA TRP A 15 23.86 -12.16 17.35
C TRP A 15 22.42 -11.66 17.51
N ALA A 16 22.23 -10.34 17.43
CA ALA A 16 20.93 -9.77 17.19
C ALA A 16 20.51 -10.24 15.79
N LEU A 17 19.65 -11.25 15.74
CA LEU A 17 18.83 -11.52 14.56
C LEU A 17 17.96 -10.26 14.38
N ALA A 18 18.47 -9.29 13.63
CA ALA A 18 17.64 -8.32 12.98
C ALA A 18 16.79 -9.10 11.98
N GLY A 19 15.67 -9.65 12.47
CA GLY A 19 14.61 -10.11 11.60
C GLY A 19 14.13 -8.87 10.85
N GLY A 20 14.68 -8.66 9.66
CA GLY A 20 14.09 -7.74 8.71
C GLY A 20 12.64 -8.16 8.55
N SER A 21 11.70 -7.27 8.86
CA SER A 21 10.30 -7.50 8.57
C SER A 21 10.21 -7.71 7.06
N ALA A 22 9.94 -8.93 6.61
CA ALA A 22 9.46 -9.12 5.25
C ALA A 22 8.09 -8.45 5.22
N ARG A 23 8.04 -7.20 4.75
CA ARG A 23 6.80 -6.43 4.64
C ARG A 23 6.13 -6.85 3.34
N ALA A 24 5.04 -7.60 3.46
CA ALA A 24 4.35 -8.16 2.32
C ALA A 24 3.29 -7.18 1.83
N HIS A 25 3.79 -6.30 0.98
CA HIS A 25 3.10 -5.43 0.05
C HIS A 25 2.46 -6.27 -1.09
N LEU A 26 1.57 -5.72 -1.94
CA LEU A 26 1.00 -6.36 -3.16
C LEU A 26 1.70 -7.68 -3.55
N VAL A 27 1.10 -8.82 -3.20
CA VAL A 27 1.83 -10.11 -3.16
C VAL A 27 1.80 -10.88 -4.46
N ALA A 28 0.81 -10.61 -5.29
CA ALA A 28 0.74 -11.15 -6.63
C ALA A 28 -0.13 -10.25 -7.51
N SER A 29 0.13 -10.27 -8.80
CA SER A 29 -0.74 -9.69 -9.81
C SER A 29 -0.78 -10.59 -11.04
N GLY A 30 -1.75 -10.35 -11.92
CA GLY A 30 -1.85 -11.06 -13.19
C GLY A 30 -2.78 -10.37 -14.19
N GLY A 31 -2.91 -10.99 -15.35
CA GLY A 31 -3.53 -10.33 -16.51
C GLY A 31 -2.64 -9.19 -17.00
N GLN A 32 -3.24 -8.01 -17.16
CA GLN A 32 -2.56 -6.80 -17.65
C GLN A 32 -1.98 -5.93 -16.53
N VAL A 33 -2.10 -6.33 -15.26
CA VAL A 33 -1.54 -5.56 -14.13
C VAL A 33 -0.03 -5.74 -14.05
N VAL A 34 0.71 -4.64 -14.22
CA VAL A 34 2.17 -4.55 -14.10
C VAL A 34 2.54 -3.76 -12.85
N PRO A 35 3.05 -4.42 -11.79
CA PRO A 35 3.47 -3.74 -10.58
C PRO A 35 4.78 -2.98 -10.78
N GLY A 36 4.91 -1.80 -10.17
CA GLY A 36 6.09 -0.95 -10.28
C GLY A 36 6.29 -0.02 -9.09
N SER A 37 7.35 0.79 -9.16
CA SER A 37 7.55 1.92 -8.26
C SER A 37 6.67 3.10 -8.68
N PRO A 38 6.33 4.04 -7.77
CA PRO A 38 5.64 5.26 -8.13
C PRO A 38 6.31 5.98 -9.30
N PRO A 39 5.58 6.31 -10.37
CA PRO A 39 6.12 7.02 -11.51
C PRO A 39 6.29 8.50 -11.19
N ALA A 40 6.99 9.22 -12.06
CA ALA A 40 7.08 10.68 -11.96
C ALA A 40 5.71 11.35 -12.14
N SER A 41 4.83 10.77 -12.94
CA SER A 41 3.48 11.30 -13.17
C SER A 41 2.52 10.20 -13.62
N VAL A 42 1.26 10.36 -13.25
CA VAL A 42 0.10 9.64 -13.79
C VAL A 42 -0.92 10.65 -14.36
N ASP A 43 -0.44 11.82 -14.76
CA ASP A 43 -1.22 12.80 -15.51
C ASP A 43 -1.47 12.30 -16.94
N TYR A 44 -2.38 12.94 -17.65
CA TYR A 44 -2.80 12.50 -18.98
C TYR A 44 -1.65 12.49 -19.98
N ASP A 45 -1.53 11.38 -20.72
CA ASP A 45 -0.44 11.04 -21.63
C ASP A 45 0.96 10.98 -20.96
N ALA A 46 1.04 10.89 -19.63
CA ALA A 46 2.32 10.85 -18.92
C ALA A 46 2.83 9.42 -18.69
N LEU A 47 1.93 8.45 -18.57
CA LEU A 47 2.24 7.03 -18.36
C LEU A 47 1.30 6.14 -19.19
N GLU A 48 1.59 6.04 -20.49
CA GLU A 48 0.74 5.32 -21.44
C GLU A 48 1.19 3.88 -21.70
N SER A 49 0.22 2.99 -21.97
CA SER A 49 0.44 1.65 -22.54
C SER A 49 -0.77 1.22 -23.37
N GLU A 50 -0.56 0.37 -24.37
CA GLU A 50 -1.67 -0.29 -25.09
C GLU A 50 -2.12 -1.58 -24.39
N THR A 51 -1.34 -2.06 -23.43
CA THR A 51 -1.55 -3.39 -22.84
C THR A 51 -1.54 -3.43 -21.33
N ASP A 52 -1.04 -2.41 -20.65
CA ASP A 52 -0.71 -2.51 -19.23
C ASP A 52 -1.61 -1.64 -18.35
N ILE A 53 -1.96 -2.19 -17.19
CA ILE A 53 -2.48 -1.46 -16.03
C ILE A 53 -1.30 -1.32 -15.07
N PHE A 54 -0.81 -0.10 -14.88
CA PHE A 54 0.30 0.16 -13.96
C PHE A 54 -0.20 0.20 -12.52
N GLY A 55 0.35 -0.67 -11.66
CA GLY A 55 0.02 -0.73 -10.24
C GLY A 55 1.20 -0.33 -9.36
N PHE A 56 1.02 0.57 -8.40
CA PHE A 56 2.08 0.97 -7.47
C PHE A 56 1.55 1.43 -6.11
N GLN A 57 2.42 1.41 -5.09
CA GLN A 57 2.09 1.93 -3.75
C GLN A 57 2.19 3.44 -3.70
N GLU A 58 1.16 4.11 -3.22
CA GLU A 58 1.21 5.55 -2.92
C GLU A 58 1.58 5.84 -1.46
N LEU A 59 1.06 5.03 -0.53
CA LEU A 59 1.28 5.17 0.91
C LEU A 59 1.47 3.82 1.59
N GLU A 60 2.41 3.76 2.54
CA GLU A 60 2.69 2.61 3.40
C GLU A 60 2.47 2.99 4.88
N ASP A 61 1.84 2.09 5.65
CA ASP A 61 1.61 2.25 7.09
C ASP A 61 0.96 3.61 7.47
N PHE A 62 0.12 4.15 6.59
CA PHE A 62 -0.44 5.49 6.73
C PHE A 62 -1.60 5.49 7.72
N VAL A 63 -1.51 6.33 8.75
CA VAL A 63 -2.61 6.52 9.71
C VAL A 63 -3.50 7.67 9.22
N VAL A 64 -4.74 7.33 8.89
CA VAL A 64 -5.72 8.27 8.34
C VAL A 64 -5.98 9.41 9.34
N PRO A 65 -5.74 10.69 8.99
CA PRO A 65 -5.77 11.80 9.96
C PRO A 65 -7.19 12.30 10.28
N TYR A 66 -8.15 12.06 9.41
CA TYR A 66 -9.56 12.42 9.51
C TYR A 66 -10.38 11.50 8.59
N ASP A 67 -11.69 11.41 8.78
CA ASP A 67 -12.52 10.53 7.95
C ASP A 67 -12.37 10.87 6.47
N LEU A 68 -12.03 9.87 5.66
CA LEU A 68 -11.82 10.01 4.22
C LEU A 68 -12.95 9.31 3.45
N PRO A 69 -13.46 9.90 2.36
CA PRO A 69 -14.50 9.27 1.57
C PRO A 69 -13.96 8.06 0.79
N LEU A 70 -14.80 7.05 0.66
CA LEU A 70 -14.62 5.88 -0.20
C LEU A 70 -15.86 5.74 -1.08
N ASP A 71 -15.69 5.18 -2.26
CA ASP A 71 -16.81 4.98 -3.19
C ASP A 71 -17.48 3.62 -2.99
N ALA A 72 -16.71 2.63 -2.54
CA ALA A 72 -17.20 1.28 -2.28
C ALA A 72 -16.40 0.58 -1.17
N ALA A 73 -17.05 -0.39 -0.53
CA ALA A 73 -16.43 -1.28 0.45
C ALA A 73 -17.10 -2.66 0.42
N GLY A 74 -16.35 -3.69 0.84
CA GLY A 74 -16.83 -5.07 0.89
C GLY A 74 -16.68 -5.84 -0.44
N PRO A 75 -17.06 -7.13 -0.44
CA PRO A 75 -16.89 -8.00 -1.61
C PRO A 75 -17.95 -7.72 -2.68
N GLY A 76 -17.66 -8.10 -3.91
CA GLY A 76 -18.56 -7.96 -5.05
C GLY A 76 -18.04 -6.99 -6.11
N THR A 77 -18.86 -6.78 -7.14
CA THR A 77 -18.57 -5.88 -8.26
C THR A 77 -19.05 -4.47 -7.94
N HIS A 78 -18.17 -3.50 -8.16
CA HIS A 78 -18.37 -2.09 -7.85
C HIS A 78 -18.12 -1.22 -9.08
N THR A 79 -18.83 -0.10 -9.11
CA THR A 79 -18.76 0.97 -10.13
C THR A 79 -18.64 2.32 -9.41
N ALA A 80 -18.36 3.40 -10.14
CA ALA A 80 -18.28 4.76 -9.61
C ALA A 80 -19.66 5.47 -9.48
N ASP A 81 -20.79 4.74 -9.54
CA ASP A 81 -22.15 5.31 -9.55
C ASP A 81 -22.55 6.02 -8.24
N ALA A 82 -21.86 5.74 -7.14
CA ALA A 82 -22.18 6.25 -5.82
C ALA A 82 -20.93 6.86 -5.13
N PRO A 83 -20.42 8.00 -5.63
CA PRO A 83 -19.22 8.62 -5.11
C PRO A 83 -19.40 9.02 -3.64
N GLY A 84 -18.40 8.72 -2.80
CA GLY A 84 -18.40 9.06 -1.38
C GLY A 84 -19.53 8.40 -0.58
N SER A 85 -20.01 7.23 -1.02
CA SER A 85 -21.12 6.53 -0.37
C SER A 85 -20.76 5.94 1.00
N THR A 86 -19.46 5.80 1.30
CA THR A 86 -18.95 5.28 2.57
C THR A 86 -17.67 6.01 2.99
N TRP A 87 -17.17 5.68 4.19
CA TRP A 87 -16.10 6.42 4.85
C TRP A 87 -15.06 5.49 5.47
N LEU A 88 -13.79 5.85 5.30
CA LEU A 88 -12.66 5.32 6.05
C LEU A 88 -12.41 6.20 7.27
N LEU A 89 -12.55 5.62 8.46
CA LEU A 89 -12.50 6.40 9.70
C LEU A 89 -11.08 6.86 10.07
N ALA A 90 -10.98 8.02 10.69
CA ALA A 90 -9.76 8.56 11.26
C ALA A 90 -9.10 7.57 12.24
N GLY A 91 -7.77 7.55 12.27
CA GLY A 91 -6.95 6.66 13.09
C GLY A 91 -6.78 5.25 12.51
N THR A 92 -7.42 4.93 11.39
CA THR A 92 -7.24 3.63 10.72
C THR A 92 -5.88 3.58 10.02
N PRO A 93 -5.03 2.59 10.31
CA PRO A 93 -3.77 2.39 9.59
C PRO A 93 -4.02 1.64 8.27
N VAL A 94 -3.53 2.18 7.16
CA VAL A 94 -3.79 1.67 5.81
C VAL A 94 -2.56 1.70 4.91
N ASP A 95 -2.58 0.85 3.89
CA ASP A 95 -1.74 1.01 2.70
C ASP A 95 -2.63 1.44 1.52
N VAL A 96 -2.07 2.27 0.64
CA VAL A 96 -2.79 2.85 -0.51
C VAL A 96 -2.05 2.50 -1.78
N TYR A 97 -2.79 1.99 -2.75
CA TYR A 97 -2.29 1.56 -4.05
C TYR A 97 -3.07 2.24 -5.15
N LEU A 98 -2.38 2.74 -6.19
CA LEU A 98 -3.01 3.21 -7.42
C LEU A 98 -2.85 2.18 -8.52
N PHE A 99 -3.93 1.96 -9.28
CA PHE A 99 -3.95 1.24 -10.54
C PHE A 99 -4.37 2.20 -11.63
N HIS A 100 -3.56 2.31 -12.68
CA HIS A 100 -3.69 3.31 -13.73
C HIS A 100 -3.60 2.66 -15.11
N ALA A 101 -4.57 2.97 -15.96
CA ALA A 101 -4.53 2.62 -17.38
C ALA A 101 -4.73 3.89 -18.20
N ASP A 102 -3.77 4.23 -19.05
CA ASP A 102 -3.86 5.34 -19.99
C ASP A 102 -3.42 4.83 -21.36
N ARG A 103 -4.29 4.99 -22.35
CA ARG A 103 -4.10 4.36 -23.66
C ARG A 103 -3.21 5.23 -24.55
N ALA A 104 -2.16 4.62 -25.08
CA ALA A 104 -1.21 5.32 -25.91
C ALA A 104 -1.82 5.98 -27.16
N GLY A 105 -1.47 7.24 -27.42
CA GLY A 105 -1.68 7.86 -28.73
C GLY A 105 -3.11 8.34 -29.04
N ARG A 106 -3.95 8.49 -28.01
CA ARG A 106 -5.31 9.09 -28.08
C ARG A 106 -6.25 8.55 -29.16
N PRO A 107 -6.49 7.24 -29.18
CA PRO A 107 -7.33 6.61 -30.17
C PRO A 107 -8.83 6.77 -29.86
N GLU A 108 -9.66 6.83 -30.90
CA GLU A 108 -11.12 7.03 -30.77
C GLU A 108 -11.87 5.74 -30.36
N GLU A 109 -11.28 4.57 -30.59
CA GLU A 109 -11.89 3.28 -30.28
C GLU A 109 -11.55 2.84 -28.84
N PRO A 110 -12.54 2.34 -28.06
CA PRO A 110 -12.25 1.81 -26.74
C PRO A 110 -11.39 0.54 -26.79
N VAL A 111 -10.49 0.40 -25.82
CA VAL A 111 -9.77 -0.86 -25.53
C VAL A 111 -10.06 -1.32 -24.12
N ARG A 112 -10.18 -2.63 -23.97
CA ARG A 112 -10.42 -3.26 -22.67
C ARG A 112 -9.11 -3.67 -22.02
N TYR A 113 -8.94 -3.30 -20.75
CA TYR A 113 -7.86 -3.74 -19.88
C TYR A 113 -8.42 -4.61 -18.77
N THR A 114 -7.86 -5.81 -18.60
CA THR A 114 -8.27 -6.76 -17.57
C THR A 114 -7.08 -7.28 -16.79
N GLY A 115 -7.20 -7.30 -15.47
CA GLY A 115 -6.15 -7.86 -14.63
C GLY A 115 -6.56 -7.93 -13.17
N TRP A 116 -5.64 -8.34 -12.31
CA TRP A 116 -5.93 -8.47 -10.90
C TRP A 116 -4.70 -8.22 -10.03
N ALA A 117 -4.97 -7.85 -8.79
CA ALA A 117 -3.99 -7.63 -7.73
C ALA A 117 -4.43 -8.38 -6.47
N ARG A 118 -3.50 -9.10 -5.82
CA ARG A 118 -3.71 -9.80 -4.55
C ARG A 118 -2.89 -9.16 -3.45
N PHE A 119 -3.52 -8.98 -2.29
CA PHE A 119 -2.98 -8.30 -1.12
C PHE A 119 -2.88 -9.22 0.09
N ASP A 120 -1.84 -9.00 0.88
CA ASP A 120 -1.60 -9.71 2.14
C ASP A 120 -2.36 -9.14 3.33
N GLU A 121 -3.07 -8.04 3.13
CA GLU A 121 -4.04 -7.50 4.07
C GLU A 121 -5.41 -7.30 3.42
N PRO A 122 -6.51 -7.29 4.21
CA PRO A 122 -7.84 -7.10 3.66
C PRO A 122 -8.00 -5.74 2.99
N VAL A 123 -8.67 -5.72 1.84
CA VAL A 123 -9.19 -4.52 1.19
C VAL A 123 -10.29 -3.93 2.06
N LEU A 124 -10.09 -2.69 2.48
CA LEU A 124 -11.02 -1.92 3.28
C LEU A 124 -11.99 -1.12 2.41
N GLY A 125 -11.55 -0.71 1.21
CA GLY A 125 -12.41 -0.01 0.26
C GLY A 125 -11.71 0.40 -1.01
N LEU A 126 -12.49 1.05 -1.87
CA LEU A 126 -12.08 1.50 -3.20
C LEU A 126 -12.37 2.99 -3.39
N VAL A 127 -11.54 3.63 -4.20
CA VAL A 127 -11.74 4.99 -4.73
C VAL A 127 -11.77 4.87 -6.25
N LEU A 128 -12.91 5.24 -6.83
CA LEU A 128 -13.30 4.94 -8.21
C LEU A 128 -13.69 6.22 -8.97
N ALA A 129 -14.40 7.14 -8.32
CA ALA A 129 -14.91 8.35 -8.94
C ALA A 129 -13.86 9.46 -8.97
N THR A 130 -13.83 10.26 -10.03
CA THR A 130 -12.91 11.40 -10.19
C THR A 130 -12.88 12.31 -8.96
N SER A 131 -14.05 12.70 -8.43
CA SER A 131 -14.12 13.60 -7.28
C SER A 131 -13.48 13.01 -6.02
N THR A 132 -13.67 11.71 -5.79
CA THR A 132 -13.13 11.03 -4.62
C THR A 132 -11.63 10.79 -4.82
N LEU A 133 -11.20 10.50 -6.05
CA LEU A 133 -9.78 10.45 -6.39
C LEU A 133 -9.09 11.81 -6.17
N ASP A 134 -9.73 12.93 -6.53
CA ASP A 134 -9.19 14.28 -6.28
C ASP A 134 -9.00 14.57 -4.77
N ASP A 135 -9.96 14.13 -3.94
CA ASP A 135 -9.84 14.24 -2.48
C ASP A 135 -8.64 13.44 -1.96
N TRP A 136 -8.44 12.22 -2.50
CA TRP A 136 -7.30 11.37 -2.14
C TRP A 136 -5.96 11.88 -2.69
N ASP A 137 -5.89 12.50 -3.87
CA ASP A 137 -4.66 13.11 -4.42
C ASP A 137 -4.05 14.12 -3.45
N ARG A 138 -4.91 14.90 -2.80
CA ARG A 138 -4.47 15.89 -1.80
C ARG A 138 -3.82 15.20 -0.61
N ILE A 139 -4.29 14.01 -0.22
CA ILE A 139 -3.70 13.21 0.85
C ILE A 139 -2.37 12.61 0.40
N VAL A 140 -2.37 11.82 -0.68
CA VAL A 140 -1.17 11.11 -1.13
C VAL A 140 -0.07 12.08 -1.60
N GLY A 141 -0.45 13.20 -2.22
CA GLY A 141 0.49 14.26 -2.62
C GLY A 141 1.10 14.99 -1.42
N THR A 142 0.37 15.13 -0.31
CA THR A 142 0.88 15.74 0.92
C THR A 142 1.74 14.78 1.74
N TYR A 143 1.30 13.53 1.89
CA TYR A 143 1.89 12.57 2.84
C TYR A 143 2.78 11.50 2.21
N GLY A 144 2.60 11.19 0.92
CA GLY A 144 3.32 10.10 0.27
C GLY A 144 4.73 10.46 -0.16
N GLY A 145 5.00 11.75 -0.40
CA GLY A 145 6.32 12.22 -0.80
C GLY A 145 6.85 11.53 -2.07
N THR A 146 5.98 10.85 -2.83
CA THR A 146 6.35 10.00 -3.97
C THR A 146 6.90 10.78 -5.15
N GLY A 147 6.69 12.11 -5.17
CA GLY A 147 7.03 12.97 -6.30
C GLY A 147 6.17 12.70 -7.53
N THR A 148 5.16 11.82 -7.43
CA THR A 148 4.20 11.53 -8.49
C THR A 148 3.27 12.72 -8.67
N PHE A 149 3.22 13.26 -9.88
CA PHE A 149 2.22 14.24 -10.26
C PHE A 149 0.92 13.55 -10.67
N TYR A 150 -0.18 13.94 -10.02
CA TYR A 150 -1.52 13.46 -10.31
C TYR A 150 -2.28 14.43 -11.22
N PRO A 151 -3.27 13.95 -12.00
CA PRO A 151 -4.11 14.81 -12.81
C PRO A 151 -4.75 15.92 -11.96
N ILE A 152 -4.76 17.14 -12.49
CA ILE A 152 -5.46 18.26 -11.87
C ILE A 152 -6.71 18.53 -12.70
N MET A 153 -7.85 18.65 -12.02
CA MET A 153 -9.07 19.19 -12.61
C MET A 153 -8.84 20.60 -13.16
N THR A 154 -8.50 20.72 -14.44
CA THR A 154 -8.60 21.99 -15.15
C THR A 154 -10.07 22.17 -15.55
N GLY A 155 -10.76 23.09 -14.87
CA GLY A 155 -12.20 23.29 -15.06
C GLY A 155 -12.64 23.35 -16.52
N GLY A 156 -13.74 22.64 -16.85
CA GLY A 156 -14.33 22.62 -18.19
C GLY A 156 -14.23 21.31 -18.97
N GLY A 157 -13.99 20.16 -18.31
CA GLY A 157 -13.88 18.87 -19.00
C GLY A 157 -12.50 18.66 -19.63
N GLY A 158 -11.43 19.08 -18.95
CA GLY A 158 -10.08 18.66 -19.31
C GLY A 158 -9.84 17.18 -18.98
N PRO A 159 -8.75 16.58 -19.48
CA PRO A 159 -8.47 15.15 -19.34
C PRO A 159 -8.48 14.64 -17.89
N GLY A 160 -8.01 15.45 -16.94
CA GLY A 160 -8.04 15.11 -15.51
C GLY A 160 -9.45 14.94 -14.94
N GLY A 161 -10.50 15.38 -15.65
CA GLY A 161 -11.89 15.17 -15.28
C GLY A 161 -12.48 13.81 -15.67
N PHE A 162 -11.76 13.03 -16.46
CA PHE A 162 -12.18 11.75 -17.01
C PHE A 162 -11.17 10.66 -16.65
N ARG A 163 -10.83 10.57 -15.36
CA ARG A 163 -9.86 9.60 -14.83
C ARG A 163 -10.50 8.54 -13.91
N GLY A 164 -11.74 8.78 -13.49
CA GLY A 164 -12.50 7.83 -12.70
C GLY A 164 -13.39 7.00 -13.60
N LEU A 165 -13.88 5.89 -13.08
CA LEU A 165 -14.56 4.87 -13.87
C LEU A 165 -15.87 5.34 -14.52
N GLU A 166 -16.06 5.03 -15.79
CA GLU A 166 -17.33 5.13 -16.50
C GLU A 166 -18.29 4.02 -16.07
N SER A 167 -19.39 4.43 -15.45
CA SER A 167 -20.32 3.50 -14.81
C SER A 167 -21.66 3.42 -15.54
N ALA A 168 -21.97 2.23 -16.07
CA ALA A 168 -23.33 1.84 -16.45
C ALA A 168 -23.48 0.31 -16.44
N GLN A 169 -24.71 -0.17 -16.65
CA GLN A 169 -25.03 -1.60 -16.68
C GLN A 169 -25.38 -2.07 -18.10
N PRO A 170 -24.84 -3.21 -18.56
CA PRO A 170 -23.86 -4.07 -17.87
C PRO A 170 -22.45 -3.44 -17.82
N CYS A 171 -21.75 -3.61 -16.70
CA CYS A 171 -20.35 -3.22 -16.55
C CYS A 171 -19.40 -4.31 -17.09
N GLY A 172 -18.10 -4.02 -17.17
CA GLY A 172 -17.08 -4.94 -17.70
C GLY A 172 -17.16 -5.10 -19.22
N THR A 173 -17.43 -3.99 -19.89
CA THR A 173 -17.46 -3.89 -21.36
C THR A 173 -16.30 -3.02 -21.83
N THR A 174 -16.18 -2.78 -23.13
CA THR A 174 -15.19 -1.84 -23.64
C THR A 174 -15.53 -0.37 -23.29
N ILE A 175 -16.70 -0.08 -22.72
CA ILE A 175 -17.18 1.29 -22.46
C ILE A 175 -17.49 1.53 -20.98
N PHE A 176 -17.77 0.47 -20.23
CA PHE A 176 -18.20 0.57 -18.83
C PHE A 176 -17.31 -0.29 -17.96
N ASP A 177 -16.78 0.33 -16.92
CA ASP A 177 -15.76 -0.27 -16.08
C ASP A 177 -16.37 -0.94 -14.87
N CYS A 178 -15.64 -1.89 -14.33
CA CYS A 178 -15.92 -2.37 -12.99
C CYS A 178 -14.67 -2.87 -12.28
N VAL A 179 -14.77 -2.84 -10.96
CA VAL A 179 -13.78 -3.43 -10.06
C VAL A 179 -14.48 -4.46 -9.21
N THR A 180 -13.94 -5.67 -9.16
CA THR A 180 -14.52 -6.76 -8.35
C THR A 180 -13.59 -7.11 -7.19
N VAL A 181 -14.12 -7.03 -5.98
CA VAL A 181 -13.41 -7.45 -4.75
C VAL A 181 -13.82 -8.87 -4.40
N SER A 182 -12.83 -9.74 -4.19
CA SER A 182 -13.07 -11.14 -3.84
C SER A 182 -13.76 -11.30 -2.47
N PRO A 183 -14.46 -12.42 -2.22
CA PRO A 183 -15.12 -12.68 -0.94
C PRO A 183 -14.17 -12.70 0.27
N ASP A 184 -12.89 -13.06 0.09
CA ASP A 184 -11.86 -13.03 1.15
C ASP A 184 -11.27 -11.63 1.36
N LEU A 185 -11.72 -10.62 0.59
CA LEU A 185 -11.21 -9.25 0.57
C LEU A 185 -9.72 -9.16 0.26
N ARG A 186 -9.12 -10.17 -0.38
CA ARG A 186 -7.68 -10.18 -0.66
C ARG A 186 -7.33 -9.97 -2.12
N THR A 187 -8.29 -10.02 -3.03
CA THR A 187 -8.05 -9.89 -4.46
C THR A 187 -8.98 -8.84 -5.04
N VAL A 188 -8.42 -7.97 -5.86
CA VAL A 188 -9.15 -6.98 -6.65
C VAL A 188 -8.92 -7.31 -8.11
N GLU A 189 -10.01 -7.49 -8.85
CA GLU A 189 -10.04 -7.65 -10.29
C GLU A 189 -10.45 -6.34 -10.94
N PHE A 190 -9.74 -5.95 -11.99
CA PHE A 190 -9.92 -4.73 -12.76
C PHE A 190 -10.42 -5.08 -14.15
N ASP A 191 -11.39 -4.30 -14.62
CA ASP A 191 -11.97 -4.41 -15.94
C ASP A 191 -12.32 -3.01 -16.44
N PHE A 192 -11.41 -2.43 -17.21
CA PHE A 192 -11.46 -1.03 -17.68
C PHE A 192 -11.69 -0.97 -19.18
N GLY A 193 -12.46 0.00 -19.63
CA GLY A 193 -12.82 0.32 -21.00
C GLY A 193 -12.29 1.69 -21.36
N VAL A 194 -10.99 1.79 -21.61
CA VAL A 194 -10.30 3.06 -21.83
C VAL A 194 -10.46 3.51 -23.29
N THR A 195 -10.95 4.73 -23.48
CA THR A 195 -11.04 5.40 -24.80
C THR A 195 -9.97 6.47 -24.98
N SER A 196 -10.37 7.75 -24.87
CA SER A 196 -9.54 8.93 -25.14
C SER A 196 -8.77 9.42 -23.92
N PHE A 197 -9.13 8.95 -22.73
CA PHE A 197 -8.55 9.38 -21.45
C PHE A 197 -7.96 8.18 -20.70
N MET A 198 -7.97 8.24 -19.38
CA MET A 198 -7.39 7.22 -18.51
C MET A 198 -8.43 6.68 -17.55
N ASP A 199 -8.13 5.55 -16.95
CA ASP A 199 -8.81 5.06 -15.75
C ASP A 199 -7.83 4.95 -14.59
N GLN A 200 -8.30 5.35 -13.41
CA GLN A 200 -7.58 5.28 -12.16
C GLN A 200 -8.47 4.72 -11.07
N VAL A 201 -7.91 3.78 -10.31
CA VAL A 201 -8.55 3.20 -9.13
C VAL A 201 -7.55 3.22 -8.00
N ARG A 202 -7.98 3.68 -6.81
CA ARG A 202 -7.24 3.37 -5.58
C ARG A 202 -7.84 2.19 -4.87
N VAL A 203 -6.98 1.29 -4.44
CA VAL A 203 -7.30 0.20 -3.53
C VAL A 203 -6.71 0.52 -2.17
N ILE A 204 -7.56 0.53 -1.14
CA ILE A 204 -7.15 0.77 0.24
C ILE A 204 -7.16 -0.55 0.98
N THR A 205 -6.03 -0.95 1.55
CA THR A 205 -5.94 -2.14 2.40
C THR A 205 -5.69 -1.75 3.85
N ALA A 206 -5.97 -2.65 4.79
CA ALA A 206 -5.43 -2.49 6.13
C ALA A 206 -3.89 -2.51 6.06
N ALA A 207 -3.24 -1.76 6.93
CA ALA A 207 -1.80 -1.89 7.11
C ALA A 207 -1.47 -3.17 7.89
N ALA A 208 -0.32 -3.77 7.59
CA ALA A 208 0.13 -4.95 8.30
C ALA A 208 0.32 -4.65 9.81
N PRO A 209 -0.05 -5.56 10.72
CA PRO A 209 0.21 -5.37 12.14
C PRO A 209 1.70 -5.18 12.41
N VAL A 210 2.08 -4.08 13.06
CA VAL A 210 3.47 -3.86 13.48
C VAL A 210 3.88 -5.02 14.41
N PRO A 211 4.92 -5.81 14.08
CA PRO A 211 5.36 -6.89 14.94
C PRO A 211 5.75 -6.33 16.31
N ALA A 212 5.10 -6.79 17.38
CA ALA A 212 5.47 -6.39 18.72
C ALA A 212 6.95 -6.74 18.96
N PRO A 213 7.77 -5.84 19.56
CA PRO A 213 9.14 -6.18 19.91
C PRO A 213 9.12 -7.40 20.83
N ALA A 214 9.74 -8.49 20.37
CA ALA A 214 9.65 -9.78 21.05
C ALA A 214 10.06 -9.64 22.53
N PRO A 215 9.17 -9.92 23.51
CA PRO A 215 9.48 -9.77 24.93
C PRO A 215 10.66 -10.64 25.39
N ALA A 216 11.03 -11.66 24.60
CA ALA A 216 12.20 -12.51 24.83
C ALA A 216 13.52 -11.74 24.84
N ALA A 217 13.67 -10.68 24.02
CA ALA A 217 14.90 -9.88 23.99
C ALA A 217 15.08 -9.05 25.28
N LEU A 218 13.99 -8.53 25.84
CA LEU A 218 13.99 -7.81 27.12
C LEU A 218 14.22 -8.74 28.31
N LEU A 219 13.63 -9.95 28.29
CA LEU A 219 13.84 -10.96 29.34
C LEU A 219 15.28 -11.46 29.37
N LEU A 220 15.90 -11.72 28.22
CA LEU A 220 17.29 -12.18 28.14
C LEU A 220 18.28 -11.08 28.55
N ALA A 221 18.02 -9.81 28.17
CA ALA A 221 18.80 -8.67 28.64
C ALA A 221 18.67 -8.48 30.16
N GLY A 222 17.47 -8.62 30.71
CA GLY A 222 17.20 -8.55 32.15
C GLY A 222 17.91 -9.65 32.94
N LEU A 223 17.91 -10.89 32.45
CA LEU A 223 18.59 -12.02 33.09
C LEU A 223 20.11 -11.90 33.03
N ALA A 224 20.67 -11.39 31.93
CA ALA A 224 22.10 -11.12 31.82
C ALA A 224 22.57 -10.01 32.78
N ALA A 225 21.78 -8.95 32.95
CA ALA A 225 22.05 -7.88 33.91
C ALA A 225 21.98 -8.37 35.37
N LEU A 226 21.01 -9.24 35.70
CA LEU A 226 20.94 -9.88 37.02
C LEU A 226 22.13 -10.83 37.28
N ALA A 227 22.56 -11.60 36.28
CA ALA A 227 23.71 -12.48 36.42
C ALA A 227 25.01 -11.69 36.65
N ALA A 228 25.21 -10.59 35.92
CA ALA A 228 26.39 -9.73 36.04
C ALA A 228 26.46 -9.01 37.41
N THR A 229 25.32 -8.54 37.93
CA THR A 229 25.26 -7.92 39.26
C THR A 229 25.54 -8.93 40.38
N ARG A 230 25.03 -10.16 40.26
CA ARG A 230 25.27 -11.23 41.25
C ARG A 230 26.74 -11.69 41.28
N ALA A 231 27.42 -11.71 40.14
CA ALA A 231 28.85 -12.01 40.04
C ALA A 231 29.74 -10.93 40.68
N ARG A 232 29.36 -9.65 40.59
CA ARG A 232 30.11 -8.54 41.23
C ARG A 232 30.02 -8.58 42.75
N LEU A 233 28.84 -8.88 43.31
CA LEU A 233 28.62 -8.93 44.75
C LEU A 233 29.34 -10.10 45.44
N THR A 234 29.42 -11.25 44.77
CA THR A 234 30.13 -12.42 45.31
C THR A 234 31.66 -12.25 45.31
N CYS A 235 32.21 -11.48 44.37
CA CYS A 235 33.64 -11.16 44.33
C CYS A 235 34.03 -10.14 45.42
N ALA A 236 33.17 -9.15 45.70
CA ALA A 236 33.40 -8.15 46.75
C ALA A 236 33.45 -8.77 48.16
N ARG A 237 32.61 -9.79 48.43
CA ARG A 237 32.50 -10.44 49.75
C ARG A 237 33.66 -11.37 50.11
N ARG A 238 34.52 -11.74 49.15
CA ARG A 238 35.71 -12.59 49.38
C ARG A 238 37.00 -11.80 49.63
N ARG A 239 36.95 -10.46 49.60
CA ARG A 239 38.11 -9.57 49.76
C ARG A 239 38.12 -8.75 51.06
N GLY A 240 37.13 -8.93 51.93
CA GLY A 240 37.11 -8.42 53.31
C GLY A 240 37.32 -9.56 54.29
#